data_AF-A0A353WZ99-F1
#
_entry.id   AF-A0A353WZ99-F1
#
_cell.length_a   1.000
_cell.length_b   1.000
_cell.length_c   1.000
_cell.angle_alpha   90.00
_cell.angle_beta   90.00
_cell.angle_gamma   90.00
#
_symmetry.space_group_name_H-M   'P 1'
#
loop_
_entity.id
_entity.type
_entity.pdbx_description
1 polymer ?
#
loop_
_entity_poly.entity_id
_entity_poly.type
_entity_poly.pdbx_seq_one_letter_code
_entity_poly.pdbx_strand_id
1 'polypeptide(L)' 'MENKYKEGQVVHAKVNPALKLVIRRYVDRIYYCKVQNDPTRKELVYFEREIEADQASTI' A
#
# COMPACT_ATOMS: atom_id res chain seq x y z
N MET A 1 5.98 12.39 -10.95
CA MET A 1 5.27 11.12 -11.22
C MET A 1 4.09 11.10 -10.28
N GLU A 2 2.86 11.15 -10.79
CA GLU A 2 1.68 11.28 -9.93
C GLU A 2 1.20 9.94 -9.36
N ASN A 3 1.78 8.80 -9.73
CA ASN A 3 1.42 7.53 -9.10
C ASN A 3 2.63 6.60 -9.03
N LYS A 4 3.20 6.44 -7.83
CA LYS A 4 4.38 5.61 -7.56
C LYS A 4 4.06 4.11 -7.44
N TYR A 5 2.86 3.76 -6.98
CA TYR A 5 2.47 2.37 -6.70
C TYR A 5 1.24 1.95 -7.53
N LYS A 6 1.29 0.75 -8.11
CA LYS A 6 0.20 0.25 -8.97
C LYS A 6 -0.86 -0.49 -8.17
N GLU A 7 -2.09 -0.54 -8.69
CA GLU A 7 -3.14 -1.39 -8.15
C GLU A 7 -2.69 -2.86 -8.13
N GLY A 8 -2.98 -3.57 -7.04
CA GLY A 8 -2.50 -4.92 -6.77
C GLY A 8 -1.08 -5.01 -6.19
N GLN A 9 -0.32 -3.91 -6.16
CA GLN A 9 1.02 -3.91 -5.58
C GLN A 9 0.97 -4.04 -4.07
N VAL A 10 1.90 -4.83 -3.51
CA VAL A 10 2.09 -4.95 -2.07
C VAL A 10 3.04 -3.86 -1.59
N VAL A 11 2.57 -3.11 -0.60
CA VAL A 11 3.32 -2.07 0.12
C VAL A 11 3.21 -2.35 1.62
N HIS A 12 4.02 -1.69 2.42
CA HIS A 12 3.87 -1.69 3.87
C HIS A 12 3.84 -0.26 4.41
N ALA A 13 3.23 -0.08 5.57
CA ALA A 13 3.25 1.22 6.25
C ALA A 13 4.64 1.47 6.86
N LYS A 14 5.22 2.66 6.66
CA LYS A 14 6.51 3.03 7.26
C LYS A 14 6.50 2.97 8.79
N VAL A 15 5.37 3.36 9.37
CA VAL A 15 5.17 3.34 10.83
C VAL A 15 5.08 1.91 11.39
N ASN A 16 4.71 0.93 10.55
CA ASN A 16 4.62 -0.47 10.94
C ASN A 16 4.90 -1.38 9.72
N PRO A 17 6.17 -1.76 9.49
CA PRO A 17 6.54 -2.58 8.33
C PRO A 17 5.95 -3.99 8.38
N ALA A 18 5.45 -4.46 9.53
CA ALA A 18 4.73 -5.73 9.62
C ALA A 18 3.32 -5.67 8.99
N LEU A 19 2.78 -4.46 8.79
CA LEU A 19 1.47 -4.26 8.18
C LEU A 19 1.60 -4.27 6.65
N LYS A 20 1.41 -5.45 6.05
CA LYS A 20 1.32 -5.60 4.59
C LYS A 20 -0.02 -5.11 4.06
N LEU A 21 0.06 -4.27 3.04
CA LEU A 21 -1.04 -3.55 2.43
C LEU A 21 -1.02 -3.79 0.93
N VAL A 22 -2.18 -3.95 0.32
CA VAL A 22 -2.34 -4.11 -1.12
C VAL A 22 -3.01 -2.85 -1.67
N ILE A 23 -2.37 -2.18 -2.62
CA ILE A 23 -2.95 -1.00 -3.28
C ILE A 23 -4.21 -1.42 -4.04
N ARG A 24 -5.33 -0.76 -3.76
CA ARG A 24 -6.60 -0.97 -4.45
C ARG A 24 -6.87 0.08 -5.50
N ARG A 25 -6.54 1.34 -5.22
CA ARG A 25 -6.69 2.50 -6.12
C ARG A 25 -5.91 3.68 -5.59
N TYR A 26 -5.59 4.62 -6.48
CA TYR A 26 -4.98 5.90 -6.15
C TYR A 26 -5.91 7.02 -6.59
N VAL A 27 -6.37 7.84 -5.65
CA VAL A 27 -7.31 8.94 -5.90
C VAL A 27 -6.87 10.14 -5.09
N ASP A 28 -6.80 11.32 -5.72
CA ASP A 28 -6.49 12.59 -5.04
C ASP A 28 -5.22 12.54 -4.17
N ARG A 29 -4.15 11.91 -4.67
CA ARG A 29 -2.88 11.72 -3.94
C ARG A 29 -2.92 10.81 -2.72
N ILE A 30 -4.00 10.05 -2.58
CA ILE A 30 -4.21 9.10 -1.50
C ILE A 30 -4.26 7.69 -2.07
N TYR A 31 -3.48 6.80 -1.47
CA TYR A 31 -3.51 5.38 -1.74
C TYR A 31 -4.56 4.72 -0.86
N TYR A 32 -5.54 4.09 -1.50
CA TYR A 32 -6.49 3.20 -0.83
C TYR A 32 -5.91 1.82 -0.84
N CYS A 33 -5.71 1.26 0.34
CA CYS A 33 -5.06 -0.01 0.55
C CYS A 33 -5.95 -0.95 1.35
N LYS A 34 -5.83 -2.25 1.11
CA LYS A 34 -6.40 -3.28 2.00
C LYS A 34 -5.29 -4.04 2.69
N VAL A 35 -5.55 -4.48 3.93
CA VAL A 35 -4.62 -5.35 4.65
C VAL A 35 -4.54 -6.69 3.92
N GLN A 36 -3.34 -7.11 3.51
CA GLN A 36 -3.16 -8.33 2.73
C GLN A 36 -3.68 -9.56 3.47
N ASN A 37 -3.46 -9.61 4.79
CA ASN A 37 -3.84 -10.75 5.62
C ASN A 37 -5.35 -10.75 5.98
N ASP A 38 -6.06 -9.65 5.73
CA ASP A 38 -7.44 -9.48 6.18
C ASP A 38 -8.24 -8.62 5.18
N PRO A 39 -8.61 -9.18 4.01
CA PRO A 39 -9.23 -8.43 2.92
C PRO A 39 -10.67 -8.00 3.21
N THR A 40 -11.31 -8.52 4.26
CA THR A 40 -12.66 -8.15 4.72
C THR A 40 -12.64 -6.90 5.60
N ARG A 41 -11.48 -6.50 6.15
CA ARG A 41 -11.32 -5.23 6.86
C ARG A 41 -11.59 -4.03 5.94
N LYS A 42 -11.94 -2.91 6.58
CA LYS A 42 -12.09 -1.60 5.92
C LYS A 42 -10.82 -1.22 5.18
N GLU A 43 -10.99 -0.51 4.08
CA GLU A 43 -9.87 0.08 3.35
C GLU A 43 -9.17 1.09 4.27
N LEU A 44 -7.84 1.03 4.27
CA LEU A 44 -6.97 1.98 4.93
C LEU A 44 -6.46 2.97 3.89
N VAL A 45 -6.33 4.22 4.27
CA VAL A 45 -5.84 5.28 3.40
C VAL A 45 -4.46 5.73 3.86
N TYR A 46 -3.56 5.90 2.91
CA TYR A 46 -2.19 6.34 3.19
C TYR A 46 -1.71 7.35 2.15
N PHE A 47 -0.91 8.32 2.60
CA PHE A 47 -0.15 9.15 1.69
C PHE A 47 1.08 8.40 1.15
N GLU A 48 1.56 8.77 -0.03
CA GLU A 48 2.77 8.19 -0.64
C GLU A 48 3.96 8.15 0.34
N ARG A 49 4.13 9.20 1.14
CA ARG A 49 5.22 9.33 2.11
C ARG A 49 5.13 8.39 3.31
N GLU A 50 3.97 7.80 3.56
CA GLU A 50 3.67 6.93 4.71
C GLU A 50 3.78 5.44 4.40
N ILE A 51 3.91 5.10 3.11
CA ILE A 51 4.04 3.72 2.64
C ILE A 51 5.34 3.53 1.88
N GLU A 52 5.83 2.30 1.87
CA GLU A 52 6.99 1.87 1.08
C GLU A 52 6.68 0.58 0.34
N ALA A 53 7.35 0.37 -0.81
CA ALA A 53 7.21 -0.89 -1.53
C ALA A 53 7.73 -2.02 -0.65
N ASP A 54 6.95 -3.11 -0.55
CA ASP A 54 7.48 -4.36 0.00
C ASP A 54 8.48 -4.88 -1.03
N GLN A 55 9.76 -4.58 -0.83
CA GLN A 55 10.85 -5.07 -1.68
C GLN A 55 11.02 -6.57 -1.43
N ALA A 56 10.06 -7.37 -1.91
CA ALA A 56 10.32 -8.77 -2.21
C ALA A 56 11.24 -8.78 -3.43
N SER A 57 12.52 -8.98 -3.13
CA SER A 57 13.65 -8.93 -4.04
C SER A 57 13.37 -9.51 -5.42
N THR A 58 13.81 -8.75 -6.43
CA THR A 58 14.53 -9.29 -7.58
C THR A 58 15.34 -10.52 -7.17
N ILE A 59 15.00 -11.68 -7.73
CA ILE A 59 15.91 -12.81 -7.91
C ILE A 59 15.78 -13.20 -9.38
#